data_AF-A0A2E2TSF3-F1
#
_entry.id   AF-A0A2E2TSF3-F1
#
_cell.length_a   1.000
_cell.length_b   1.000
_cell.length_c   1.000
_cell.angle_alpha   90.00
_cell.angle_beta   90.00
_cell.angle_gamma   90.00
#
_symmetry.space_group_name_H-M   'P 1'
#
loop_
_entity.id
_entity.type
_entity.pdbx_description
1 polymer ?
#
loop_
_entity_poly.entity_id
_entity_poly.type
_entity_poly.pdbx_seq_one_letter_code
_entity_poly.pdbx_strand_id
1 'polypeptide(L)'
;MHFLLYSLLLIFFSTHLEPNRKAEWEFHAHKKINEIAIFSLPPEMIGFYKPHMSTIIKRSVNPDKWRYINEMPRHFIDLDAYGSDP
;
A
#
# COMPACT_ATOMS: atom_id res chain seq x y z
N MET A 1 26.69 1.19 -38.77
CA MET A 1 27.24 0.97 -37.41
C MET A 1 26.62 1.86 -36.32
N HIS A 2 25.78 2.85 -36.62
CA HIS A 2 25.06 3.63 -35.59
C HIS A 2 23.60 3.19 -35.35
N PHE A 3 22.94 2.57 -36.32
CA PHE A 3 21.56 2.07 -36.14
C PHE A 3 21.42 1.01 -35.05
N LEU A 4 22.42 0.12 -34.88
CA LEU A 4 22.43 -0.89 -33.81
C LEU A 4 22.67 -0.27 -32.42
N LEU A 5 23.39 0.85 -32.34
CA LEU A 5 23.66 1.58 -31.10
C LEU A 5 22.40 2.29 -30.59
N TYR A 6 21.59 2.88 -31.48
CA TYR A 6 20.30 3.47 -31.12
C TYR A 6 19.29 2.43 -30.64
N SER A 7 19.23 1.26 -31.28
CA SER A 7 18.37 0.15 -30.84
C SER A 7 18.76 -0.36 -29.46
N LEU A 8 20.07 -0.47 -29.17
CA LEU A 8 20.58 -0.85 -27.85
C LEU A 8 20.25 0.21 -26.79
N LEU A 9 20.38 1.50 -27.11
CA LEU A 9 20.02 2.61 -26.22
C LEU A 9 18.52 2.64 -25.88
N LEU A 10 17.65 2.33 -26.84
CA LEU A 10 16.19 2.25 -26.63
C LEU A 10 15.80 1.06 -25.73
N ILE A 11 16.50 -0.07 -25.84
CA ILE A 11 16.27 -1.24 -24.97
C ILE A 11 16.71 -0.94 -23.52
N PHE A 12 17.85 -0.27 -23.33
CA PHE A 12 18.33 0.14 -22.00
C PHE A 12 17.47 1.23 -21.33
N PHE A 13 16.84 2.11 -22.11
CA PHE A 13 15.92 3.12 -21.57
C PHE A 13 14.59 2.50 -21.11
N SER A 14 14.10 1.48 -21.82
CA SER A 14 12.84 0.81 -21.50
C SER A 14 12.91 -0.04 -20.22
N THR A 15 14.07 -0.62 -19.89
CA THR A 15 14.25 -1.45 -18.68
C THR A 15 14.43 -0.64 -17.39
N HIS A 16 14.69 0.67 -17.47
CA HIS A 16 14.90 1.54 -16.31
C HIS A 16 13.68 2.38 -15.92
N LEU A 17 12.57 2.29 -16.66
CA LEU A 17 11.35 3.08 -16.46
C LEU A 17 10.15 2.27 -15.96
N GLU A 18 10.38 1.14 -15.29
CA GLU A 18 9.38 0.55 -14.40
C GLU A 18 9.66 1.05 -12.99
N PRO A 19 9.19 2.25 -12.60
CA PRO A 19 9.23 2.63 -11.21
C PRO A 19 8.43 1.57 -10.46
N ASN A 20 9.01 1.07 -9.39
CA ASN A 20 8.46 0.04 -8.51
C ASN A 20 7.26 0.57 -7.69
N ARG A 21 6.35 1.29 -8.36
CA ARG A 21 5.20 2.00 -7.80
C ARG A 21 4.24 1.06 -7.09
N LYS A 22 4.19 -0.22 -7.47
CA LYS A 22 3.28 -1.20 -6.87
C LYS A 22 3.59 -1.41 -5.38
N ALA A 23 4.87 -1.55 -5.02
CA ALA A 23 5.28 -1.74 -3.63
C ALA A 23 5.15 -0.46 -2.79
N GLU A 24 5.29 0.70 -3.43
CA GLU A 24 5.15 1.99 -2.76
C GLU A 24 3.72 2.23 -2.31
N TRP A 25 2.71 2.04 -3.16
CA TRP A 25 1.31 2.25 -2.77
C TRP A 25 0.83 1.26 -1.71
N GLU A 26 1.16 -0.03 -1.83
CA GLU A 26 0.68 -1.10 -0.94
C GLU A 26 1.02 -0.76 0.53
N PHE A 27 2.30 -0.64 0.90
CA PHE A 27 2.66 -0.40 2.31
C PHE A 27 2.66 1.06 2.74
N HIS A 28 2.86 2.02 1.83
CA HIS A 28 2.86 3.43 2.19
C HIS A 28 1.44 3.89 2.53
N ALA A 29 0.43 3.48 1.77
CA ALA A 29 -0.95 3.90 2.01
C ALA A 29 -1.44 3.43 3.38
N HIS A 30 -1.21 2.17 3.76
CA HIS A 30 -1.56 1.66 5.09
C HIS A 30 -0.95 2.50 6.22
N LYS A 31 0.33 2.87 6.08
CA LYS A 31 1.03 3.73 7.05
C LYS A 31 0.46 5.13 7.09
N LYS A 32 0.21 5.73 5.92
CA LYS A 32 -0.25 7.12 5.80
C LYS A 32 -1.67 7.29 6.32
N ILE A 33 -2.56 6.34 6.01
CA ILE A 33 -3.94 6.32 6.54
C ILE A 33 -3.91 6.24 8.07
N ASN A 34 -3.10 5.35 8.65
CA ASN A 34 -2.98 5.24 10.11
C ASN A 34 -2.42 6.50 10.75
N GLU A 35 -1.42 7.15 10.14
CA GLU A 35 -0.90 8.43 10.60
C GLU A 35 -2.01 9.49 10.66
N ILE A 36 -2.73 9.68 9.56
CA ILE A 36 -3.82 10.67 9.47
C ILE A 36 -4.95 10.33 10.45
N ALA A 37 -5.32 9.05 10.56
CA ALA A 37 -6.38 8.60 11.46
C ALA A 37 -6.08 8.96 12.91
N ILE A 38 -4.84 8.77 13.38
CA ILE A 38 -4.44 9.11 14.75
C ILE A 38 -4.61 10.60 15.04
N PHE A 39 -4.31 11.47 14.08
CA PHE A 39 -4.51 12.92 14.22
C PHE A 39 -5.97 13.36 14.05
N SER A 40 -6.83 12.47 13.54
CA SER A 40 -8.27 12.71 13.36
C SER A 40 -9.11 12.17 14.52
N LEU A 41 -8.48 11.57 15.54
CA LEU A 41 -9.17 11.03 16.71
C LEU A 41 -9.72 12.12 17.63
N PRO A 42 -10.83 11.85 18.32
CA PRO A 42 -11.37 12.76 19.32
C PRO A 42 -10.43 12.86 20.55
N PRO A 43 -10.51 13.95 21.34
CA PRO A 43 -9.62 14.21 22.47
C PRO A 43 -9.55 13.06 23.50
N GLU A 44 -10.65 12.35 23.71
CA GLU A 44 -10.75 11.24 24.66
C GLU A 44 -9.92 10.02 24.22
N MET A 45 -9.65 9.88 22.92
CA MET A 45 -8.90 8.76 22.35
C MET A 45 -7.46 9.12 22.03
N ILE A 46 -7.20 10.35 21.55
CA ILE A 46 -5.87 10.74 21.04
C ILE A 46 -4.77 10.61 22.10
N GLY A 47 -5.12 10.76 23.39
CA GLY A 47 -4.19 10.59 24.52
C GLY A 47 -3.56 9.18 24.59
N PHE A 48 -4.27 8.15 24.15
CA PHE A 48 -3.73 6.78 24.07
C PHE A 48 -3.00 6.53 22.75
N TYR A 49 -3.57 6.93 21.62
CA TYR A 49 -3.06 6.53 20.30
C TYR A 49 -1.81 7.30 19.86
N LYS A 50 -1.73 8.60 20.14
CA LYS A 50 -0.61 9.44 19.70
C LYS A 50 0.74 9.01 20.29
N PRO A 51 0.86 8.67 21.60
CA PRO A 51 2.11 8.11 22.15
C PRO A 51 2.56 6.80 21.51
N HIS A 52 1.62 5.99 21.01
CA HIS A 52 1.88 4.69 20.39
C HIS A 52 1.96 4.73 18.85
N MET A 53 1.92 5.92 18.25
CA MET A 53 1.79 6.13 16.82
C MET A 53 2.84 5.39 15.99
N SER A 54 4.11 5.41 16.41
CA SER A 54 5.19 4.70 15.70
C SER A 54 4.91 3.20 15.58
N THR A 55 4.45 2.57 16.66
CA THR A 55 4.12 1.14 16.70
C THR A 55 2.92 0.83 15.82
N ILE A 56 1.87 1.65 15.88
CA ILE A 56 0.64 1.47 15.10
C ILE A 56 0.96 1.59 13.60
N ILE A 57 1.64 2.67 13.19
CA ILE A 57 2.05 2.89 11.80
C ILE A 57 2.93 1.74 11.31
N LYS A 58 3.94 1.32 12.09
CA LYS A 58 4.83 0.20 11.70
C LYS A 58 4.07 -1.11 11.51
N ARG A 59 3.05 -1.38 12.33
CA ARG A 59 2.26 -2.62 12.32
C ARG A 59 1.06 -2.59 11.36
N SER A 60 0.72 -1.45 10.78
CA SER A 60 -0.40 -1.29 9.83
C SER A 60 -0.35 -2.23 8.62
N VAL A 61 0.83 -2.69 8.23
CA VAL A 61 1.08 -3.57 7.07
C VAL A 61 1.12 -5.06 7.43
N ASN A 62 0.92 -5.41 8.70
CA ASN A 62 0.98 -6.80 9.13
C ASN A 62 -0.08 -7.70 8.46
N PRO A 63 -1.34 -7.25 8.26
CA PRO A 63 -2.34 -8.06 7.54
C PRO A 63 -1.86 -8.48 6.15
N ASP A 64 -1.36 -7.54 5.34
CA ASP A 64 -0.80 -7.81 4.01
C ASP A 64 0.39 -8.77 4.06
N LYS A 65 1.28 -8.61 5.06
CA LYS A 65 2.44 -9.51 5.22
C LYS A 65 2.04 -10.96 5.50
N TRP A 66 0.87 -11.18 6.10
CA TRP A 66 0.34 -12.50 6.42
C TRP A 66 -0.72 -12.97 5.41
N ARG A 67 -0.87 -12.28 4.27
CA ARG A 67 -1.88 -12.58 3.24
C ARG A 67 -1.93 -14.06 2.83
N TYR A 68 -0.78 -14.72 2.74
CA TYR A 68 -0.69 -16.11 2.30
C TYR A 68 -1.10 -17.14 3.35
N ILE A 69 -1.28 -16.75 4.61
CA ILE A 69 -1.60 -17.69 5.69
C ILE A 69 -3.11 -17.84 5.86
N ASN A 70 -3.90 -16.75 5.68
CA ASN A 70 -5.38 -16.73 5.64
C ASN A 70 -5.98 -15.30 5.43
N GLU A 71 -5.16 -14.25 5.31
CA GLU A 71 -5.65 -12.87 5.25
C GLU A 71 -6.04 -12.42 3.83
N MET A 72 -5.57 -13.09 2.77
CA MET A 72 -5.86 -12.68 1.38
C MET A 72 -7.35 -12.37 1.12
N PRO A 73 -8.32 -13.26 1.41
CA PRO A 73 -9.74 -12.99 1.13
C PRO A 73 -10.37 -11.91 2.03
N ARG A 74 -9.64 -11.38 3.02
CA ARG A 74 -10.12 -10.34 3.94
C ARG A 74 -9.77 -8.92 3.49
N HIS A 75 -8.91 -8.76 2.49
CA HIS A 75 -8.47 -7.44 1.99
C HIS A 75 -9.40 -6.85 0.92
N PHE A 76 -10.36 -7.61 0.42
CA PHE A 76 -11.30 -7.18 -0.61
C PHE A 76 -12.70 -7.70 -0.29
N ILE A 77 -13.71 -6.96 -0.75
CA ILE A 77 -15.11 -7.37 -0.77
C ILE A 77 -15.61 -7.18 -2.19
N ASP A 78 -16.21 -8.21 -2.76
CA ASP A 78 -16.93 -8.11 -4.03
C ASP A 78 -18.33 -7.59 -3.73
N LEU A 79 -18.58 -6.31 -4.02
CA LEU A 79 -19.87 -5.67 -3.76
C LEU A 79 -20.96 -6.16 -4.72
N ASP A 80 -20.58 -6.57 -5.94
CA ASP A 80 -21.55 -7.03 -6.95
C ASP A 80 -22.11 -8.41 -6.59
N ALA A 81 -21.38 -9.19 -5.79
CA ALA A 81 -21.83 -10.50 -5.30
C ALA A 81 -23.05 -10.43 -4.37
N TYR A 82 -23.36 -9.29 -3.76
CA TYR A 82 -24.44 -9.15 -2.78
C TYR A 82 -25.78 -8.69 -3.37
N GLY A 83 -25.83 -8.36 -4.67
CA GLY A 83 -27.06 -7.89 -5.33
C GLY A 83 -27.50 -6.49 -4.89
N SER A 84 -28.73 -6.12 -5.26
CA SER A 84 -29.25 -4.76 -5.08
C SER A 84 -29.82 -4.44 -3.69
N ASP A 85 -29.97 -5.45 -2.83
CA ASP A 85 -30.49 -5.32 -1.46
C ASP A 85 -29.70 -6.24 -0.50
N PRO A 86 -28.47 -5.84 -0.14
CA PRO A 86 -27.50 -6.67 0.58
C PRO A 86 -27.71 -6.74 2.10
#